data_AF-A0A1I7NSD4-F1
#
_entry.id   AF-A0A1I7NSD4-F1
#
_cell.length_a   1.000
_cell.length_b   1.000
_cell.length_c   1.000
_cell.angle_alpha   90.00
_cell.angle_beta   90.00
_cell.angle_gamma   90.00
#
_symmetry.space_group_name_H-M   'P 1'
#
loop_
_entity.id
_entity.type
_entity.pdbx_description
1 polymer ?
#
loop_
_entity_poly.entity_id
_entity_poly.type
_entity_poly.pdbx_seq_one_letter_code
_entity_poly.pdbx_strand_id
1 'polypeptide(L)'
;MVAAHREPDLPHWVNRINQQRRHWRGQPLHFTDLDERAKLRATRFIGKLPLRCFTLISHKGNMINYRNVRAERAADLRVYSDDATSFTIEPRRKLWYSHMVLKALLERATEWCLARSHRDYGEPRPVAITIAQRGGFYLDRFKTYLEKDRRNLAAGTNTLPRNLAWPVVDLDLITTAPASNVAGLQLADIVSGSFSRAVDERRFHSCDTRFVANLGWRIARKGKGRRIAGWGVTGLPWNLWEANLSADQEKLFRMFGYDDEKLVRPGPILPED
;
A
#
# COMPACT_ATOMS: atom_id res chain seq x y z
N MET A 1 -6.44 4.41 -7.10
CA MET A 1 -7.26 3.70 -8.10
C MET A 1 -8.12 4.70 -8.85
N VAL A 2 -7.98 4.70 -10.17
CA VAL A 2 -8.63 5.61 -11.11
C VAL A 2 -9.18 4.75 -12.26
N ALA A 3 -10.35 5.07 -12.78
CA ALA A 3 -10.90 4.37 -13.95
C ALA A 3 -10.10 4.73 -15.21
N ALA A 4 -9.88 3.78 -16.12
CA ALA A 4 -9.04 3.97 -17.31
C ALA A 4 -9.43 5.21 -18.14
N HIS A 5 -10.73 5.46 -18.36
CA HIS A 5 -11.21 6.63 -19.10
C HIS A 5 -10.89 7.99 -18.43
N ARG A 6 -10.43 8.00 -17.19
CA ARG A 6 -10.02 9.22 -16.45
C ARG A 6 -8.50 9.36 -16.32
N GLU A 7 -7.73 8.42 -16.85
CA GLU A 7 -6.27 8.54 -16.86
C GLU A 7 -5.78 9.82 -17.57
N PRO A 8 -6.39 10.27 -18.69
CA PRO A 8 -6.05 11.55 -19.31
C PRO A 8 -6.30 12.78 -18.41
N ASP A 9 -7.16 12.67 -17.38
CA ASP A 9 -7.45 13.77 -16.45
C ASP A 9 -6.33 13.98 -15.42
N LEU A 10 -5.46 12.99 -15.19
CA LEU A 10 -4.48 13.01 -14.10
C LEU A 10 -3.49 14.18 -14.20
N PRO A 11 -2.89 14.49 -15.37
CA PRO A 11 -2.01 15.66 -15.51
C PRO A 11 -2.73 16.96 -15.18
N HIS A 12 -4.01 17.10 -15.56
CA HIS A 12 -4.81 18.27 -15.24
C HIS A 12 -5.03 18.41 -13.72
N TRP A 13 -5.33 17.31 -13.03
CA TRP A 13 -5.49 17.31 -11.56
C TRP A 13 -4.20 17.72 -10.85
N VAL A 14 -3.05 17.23 -11.30
CA VAL A 14 -1.73 17.61 -10.76
C VAL A 14 -1.44 19.10 -11.02
N ASN A 15 -1.66 19.57 -12.25
CA ASN A 15 -1.46 20.98 -12.60
C ASN A 15 -2.30 21.91 -11.71
N ARG A 16 -3.58 21.55 -11.48
CA ARG A 16 -4.47 22.32 -10.61
C ARG A 16 -3.99 22.41 -9.16
N ILE A 17 -3.31 21.38 -8.65
CA ILE A 17 -2.68 21.44 -7.32
C ILE A 17 -1.44 22.34 -7.36
N ASN A 18 -0.60 22.19 -8.39
CA ASN A 18 0.63 22.97 -8.55
C ASN A 18 0.38 24.47 -8.71
N GLN A 19 -0.71 24.89 -9.38
CA GLN A 19 -1.12 26.30 -9.51
C GLN A 19 -1.36 26.99 -8.16
N GLN A 20 -1.48 26.24 -7.06
CA GLN A 20 -1.66 26.79 -5.71
C GLN A 20 -0.35 27.06 -4.98
N ARG A 21 0.80 26.64 -5.53
CA ARG A 21 2.14 26.90 -4.99
C ARG A 21 2.58 28.32 -5.39
N ARG A 22 3.04 29.13 -4.42
CA ARG A 22 3.48 30.53 -4.67
C ARG A 22 4.64 30.66 -5.66
N HIS A 23 5.49 29.64 -5.79
CA HIS A 23 6.69 29.68 -6.62
C HIS A 23 6.85 28.42 -7.48
N TRP A 24 5.77 27.97 -8.12
CA TRP A 24 5.84 26.82 -9.01
C TRP A 24 6.67 27.13 -10.26
N ARG A 25 7.79 26.41 -10.44
CA ARG A 25 8.70 26.52 -11.60
C ARG A 25 8.67 25.25 -12.47
N GLY A 26 7.47 24.69 -12.69
CA GLY A 26 7.33 23.43 -13.43
C GLY A 26 7.84 22.19 -12.68
N GLN A 27 8.17 22.31 -11.39
CA GLN A 27 8.64 21.19 -10.59
C GLN A 27 7.53 20.13 -10.39
N PRO A 28 7.91 18.84 -10.30
CA PRO A 28 6.98 17.77 -9.92
C PRO A 28 6.27 18.07 -8.60
N LEU A 29 5.05 17.56 -8.48
CA LEU A 29 4.26 17.66 -7.26
C LEU A 29 4.74 16.60 -6.25
N HIS A 30 5.30 17.08 -5.13
CA HIS A 30 5.54 16.28 -3.93
C HIS A 30 4.89 16.91 -2.71
N PHE A 31 4.35 16.08 -1.83
CA PHE A 31 3.67 16.53 -0.61
C PHE A 31 4.61 17.33 0.30
N THR A 32 5.89 16.95 0.37
CA THR A 32 6.89 17.57 1.23
C THR A 32 7.12 19.04 0.91
N ASP A 33 7.09 19.42 -0.36
CA ASP A 33 7.40 20.79 -0.81
C ASP A 33 6.15 21.68 -0.86
N LEU A 34 4.98 21.17 -0.45
CA LEU A 34 3.81 21.98 -0.24
C LEU A 34 3.87 22.66 1.13
N ASP A 35 3.57 23.96 1.17
CA ASP A 35 3.25 24.64 2.42
C ASP A 35 1.95 24.09 3.04
N GLU A 36 1.69 24.39 4.31
CA GLU A 36 0.55 23.84 5.05
C GLU A 36 -0.80 24.15 4.39
N ARG A 37 -0.97 25.37 3.88
CA ARG A 37 -2.19 25.80 3.19
C ARG A 37 -2.38 25.05 1.87
N ALA A 38 -1.31 24.83 1.12
CA ALA A 38 -1.31 24.06 -0.12
C ALA A 38 -1.58 22.58 0.15
N LYS A 39 -1.03 21.99 1.22
CA LYS A 39 -1.37 20.61 1.65
C LYS A 39 -2.85 20.45 1.96
N LEU A 40 -3.46 21.40 2.70
CA LEU A 40 -4.90 21.39 2.98
C LEU A 40 -5.73 21.49 1.69
N ARG A 41 -5.39 22.41 0.79
CA ARG A 41 -6.13 22.57 -0.47
C ARG A 41 -5.96 21.37 -1.40
N ALA A 42 -4.75 20.81 -1.51
CA ALA A 42 -4.46 19.62 -2.30
C ALA A 42 -5.28 18.42 -1.81
N THR A 43 -5.27 18.15 -0.50
CA THR A 43 -6.03 17.03 0.08
C THR A 43 -7.54 17.24 -0.01
N ARG A 44 -8.05 18.46 0.16
CA ARG A 44 -9.47 18.79 -0.10
C ARG A 44 -9.87 18.56 -1.55
N PHE A 45 -8.99 18.93 -2.48
CA PHE A 45 -9.22 18.72 -3.91
C PHE A 45 -9.27 17.22 -4.23
N ILE A 46 -8.28 16.45 -3.79
CA ILE A 46 -8.26 14.99 -3.96
C ILE A 46 -9.49 14.33 -3.32
N GLY A 47 -9.93 14.80 -2.15
CA GLY A 47 -11.14 14.35 -1.47
C GLY A 47 -12.42 14.44 -2.32
N LYS A 48 -12.43 15.28 -3.37
CA LYS A 48 -13.55 15.47 -4.31
C LYS A 48 -13.39 14.70 -5.62
N LEU A 49 -12.19 14.19 -5.92
CA LEU A 49 -11.90 13.53 -7.20
C LEU A 49 -12.60 12.17 -7.34
N PRO A 50 -12.89 11.71 -8.57
CA PRO A 50 -13.51 10.42 -8.84
C PRO A 50 -12.50 9.26 -8.77
N LEU A 51 -11.76 9.18 -7.67
CA LEU A 51 -10.76 8.14 -7.41
C LEU A 51 -11.01 7.42 -6.07
N ARG A 52 -10.28 6.32 -5.85
CA ARG A 52 -10.20 5.64 -4.55
C ARG A 52 -8.78 5.50 -4.07
N CYS A 53 -8.59 5.79 -2.79
CA CYS A 53 -7.33 5.74 -2.07
C CYS A 53 -7.26 4.49 -1.21
N PHE A 54 -6.10 3.86 -1.21
CA PHE A 54 -5.70 2.82 -0.27
C PHE A 54 -4.39 3.28 0.35
N THR A 55 -4.22 3.02 1.64
CA THR A 55 -2.95 3.25 2.33
C THR A 55 -2.62 2.05 3.20
N LEU A 56 -1.32 1.78 3.31
CA LEU A 56 -0.79 0.83 4.26
C LEU A 56 0.28 1.55 5.08
N ILE A 57 0.07 1.57 6.40
CA ILE A 57 0.96 2.18 7.38
C ILE A 57 1.68 1.03 8.06
N SER A 58 3.01 1.05 8.07
CA SER A 58 3.79 -0.04 8.65
C SER A 58 4.75 0.48 9.70
N HIS A 59 4.63 -0.02 10.92
CA HIS A 59 5.55 0.31 12.00
C HIS A 59 6.87 -0.46 11.82
N LYS A 60 7.86 0.20 11.23
CA LYS A 60 9.12 -0.43 10.83
C LYS A 60 9.85 -1.07 12.02
N GLY A 61 9.79 -0.49 13.22
CA GLY A 61 10.45 -1.05 14.41
C GLY A 61 9.99 -2.47 14.75
N ASN A 62 8.68 -2.71 14.71
CA ASN A 62 8.09 -4.02 14.96
C ASN A 62 8.18 -4.96 13.76
N MET A 63 8.26 -4.40 12.56
CA MET A 63 8.36 -5.17 11.34
C MET A 63 9.80 -5.54 10.96
N ILE A 64 10.80 -4.81 11.49
CA ILE A 64 12.19 -5.25 11.54
C ILE A 64 12.22 -6.45 12.48
N ASN A 65 12.57 -7.62 11.95
CA ASN A 65 12.48 -8.94 12.59
C ASN A 65 11.09 -9.59 12.59
N TYR A 66 10.08 -9.02 11.93
CA TYR A 66 8.84 -9.77 11.67
C TYR A 66 9.18 -10.96 10.77
N ARG A 67 9.04 -12.17 11.32
CA ARG A 67 9.30 -13.42 10.62
C ARG A 67 7.98 -14.02 10.17
N ASN A 68 7.86 -14.23 8.86
CA ASN A 68 6.85 -15.16 8.36
C ASN A 68 7.59 -16.46 8.06
N VAL A 69 7.60 -17.39 9.02
CA VAL A 69 8.39 -18.64 8.96
C VAL A 69 8.06 -19.45 7.70
N ARG A 70 6.79 -19.46 7.26
CA ARG A 70 6.38 -20.14 6.01
C ARG A 70 6.98 -19.48 4.78
N ALA A 71 7.01 -18.15 4.75
CA ALA A 71 7.62 -17.38 3.67
C ALA A 71 9.16 -17.45 3.63
N GLU A 72 9.80 -17.40 4.79
CA GLU A 72 11.25 -17.50 4.93
C GLU A 72 11.74 -18.86 4.41
N ARG A 73 11.12 -19.96 4.86
CA ARG A 73 11.41 -21.32 4.38
C ARG A 73 11.26 -21.47 2.87
N ALA A 74 10.37 -20.69 2.25
CA ALA A 74 10.19 -20.73 0.80
C ALA A 74 11.31 -19.99 0.05
N ALA A 75 11.92 -18.95 0.63
CA ALA A 75 12.88 -18.05 -0.02
C ALA A 75 14.36 -18.38 0.27
N ASP A 76 14.60 -19.26 1.23
CA ASP A 76 15.92 -19.74 1.62
C ASP A 76 16.60 -20.50 0.48
N LEU A 77 17.85 -20.12 0.18
CA LEU A 77 18.67 -20.86 -0.78
C LEU A 77 19.32 -22.02 -0.04
N ARG A 78 19.12 -23.25 -0.54
CA ARG A 78 19.97 -24.37 -0.15
C ARG A 78 21.26 -24.25 -0.95
N VAL A 79 22.34 -23.85 -0.28
CA VAL A 79 23.68 -23.89 -0.84
C VAL A 79 24.25 -25.25 -0.45
N TYR A 80 24.30 -26.16 -1.42
CA TYR A 80 24.87 -27.48 -1.22
C TYR A 80 26.40 -27.37 -1.10
N SER A 81 26.99 -28.14 -0.18
CA SER A 81 28.44 -28.33 -0.14
C SER A 81 28.91 -29.08 -1.39
N ASP A 82 30.21 -29.01 -1.67
CA ASP A 82 30.81 -29.65 -2.86
C ASP A 82 30.60 -31.17 -2.92
N ASP A 83 30.37 -31.81 -1.77
CA ASP A 83 30.05 -33.23 -1.64
C ASP A 83 28.55 -33.56 -1.87
N ALA A 84 27.70 -32.55 -2.06
CA ALA A 84 26.25 -32.64 -2.19
C ALA A 84 25.52 -33.35 -1.03
N THR A 85 26.20 -33.69 0.07
CA THR A 85 25.60 -34.42 1.21
C THR A 85 25.07 -33.49 2.30
N SER A 86 25.55 -32.24 2.33
CA SER A 86 25.09 -31.22 3.25
C SER A 86 24.65 -29.97 2.51
N PHE A 87 23.81 -29.15 3.14
CA PHE A 87 23.46 -27.84 2.63
C PHE A 87 23.45 -26.83 3.76
N THR A 88 23.84 -25.59 3.43
CA THR A 88 23.63 -24.43 4.28
C THR A 88 22.41 -23.65 3.79
N ILE A 89 21.68 -23.05 4.72
CA ILE A 89 20.55 -22.19 4.42
C ILE A 89 21.06 -20.74 4.40
N GLU A 90 21.13 -20.15 3.22
CA GLU A 90 21.45 -18.72 3.08
C GLU A 90 20.17 -17.86 3.09
N PRO A 91 20.00 -16.95 4.06
CA PRO A 91 18.83 -16.08 4.12
C PRO A 91 18.86 -15.02 3.01
N ARG A 92 17.95 -15.08 2.04
CA ARG A 92 17.73 -13.99 1.06
C ARG A 92 16.97 -12.80 1.69
N ARG A 93 17.58 -12.16 2.69
CA ARG A 93 16.92 -11.17 3.56
C ARG A 93 16.63 -9.80 2.95
N LYS A 94 17.10 -9.47 1.73
CA LYS A 94 17.17 -8.05 1.32
C LYS A 94 15.90 -7.43 0.73
N LEU A 95 14.85 -8.17 0.37
CA LEU A 95 13.67 -7.60 -0.32
C LEU A 95 12.29 -8.16 0.09
N TRP A 96 12.25 -9.17 0.97
CA TRP A 96 10.99 -9.84 1.33
C TRP A 96 9.96 -8.85 1.92
N TYR A 97 10.40 -8.00 2.85
CA TYR A 97 9.51 -7.10 3.56
C TYR A 97 8.81 -6.08 2.64
N SER A 98 9.55 -5.42 1.75
CA SER A 98 8.96 -4.45 0.81
C SER A 98 7.98 -5.11 -0.16
N HIS A 99 8.30 -6.32 -0.64
CA HIS A 99 7.39 -7.10 -1.48
C HIS A 99 6.13 -7.51 -0.72
N MET A 100 6.27 -7.99 0.52
CA MET A 100 5.14 -8.39 1.36
C MET A 100 4.21 -7.21 1.67
N VAL A 101 4.75 -6.06 2.04
CA VAL A 101 3.97 -4.84 2.31
C VAL A 101 3.26 -4.38 1.05
N LEU A 102 3.95 -4.34 -0.10
CA LEU A 102 3.33 -3.93 -1.35
C LEU A 102 2.25 -4.91 -1.79
N LYS A 103 2.50 -6.22 -1.68
CA LYS A 103 1.49 -7.25 -1.92
C LYS A 103 0.25 -7.04 -1.06
N ALA A 104 0.42 -6.84 0.25
CA ALA A 104 -0.69 -6.60 1.15
C ALA A 104 -1.53 -5.39 0.69
N LEU A 105 -0.92 -4.30 0.23
CA LEU A 105 -1.64 -3.17 -0.36
C LEU A 105 -2.39 -3.59 -1.64
N LEU A 106 -1.73 -4.32 -2.55
CA LEU A 106 -2.30 -4.75 -3.82
C LEU A 106 -3.45 -5.75 -3.67
N GLU A 107 -3.45 -6.63 -2.67
CA GLU A 107 -4.58 -7.54 -2.37
C GLU A 107 -5.88 -6.76 -2.22
N ARG A 108 -5.86 -5.66 -1.44
CA ARG A 108 -7.04 -4.82 -1.19
C ARG A 108 -7.46 -4.06 -2.43
N ALA A 109 -6.48 -3.52 -3.14
CA ALA A 109 -6.74 -2.67 -4.29
C ALA A 109 -7.25 -3.49 -5.49
N THR A 110 -6.68 -4.67 -5.74
CA THR A 110 -7.11 -5.59 -6.81
C THR A 110 -8.48 -6.18 -6.51
N GLU A 111 -8.80 -6.56 -5.26
CA GLU A 111 -10.15 -6.99 -4.87
C GLU A 111 -11.19 -5.88 -5.13
N TRP A 112 -10.84 -4.62 -4.84
CA TRP A 112 -11.71 -3.49 -5.15
C TRP A 112 -11.88 -3.28 -6.67
N CYS A 113 -10.80 -3.43 -7.45
CA CYS A 113 -10.86 -3.34 -8.91
C CYS A 113 -11.74 -4.44 -9.51
N LEU A 114 -11.61 -5.69 -9.03
CA LEU A 114 -12.47 -6.81 -9.46
C LEU A 114 -13.95 -6.50 -9.19
N ALA A 115 -14.27 -6.09 -7.96
CA ALA A 115 -15.65 -5.73 -7.60
C ALA A 115 -16.18 -4.53 -8.42
N ARG A 116 -15.32 -3.53 -8.70
CA ARG A 116 -15.66 -2.39 -9.57
C ARG A 116 -15.90 -2.84 -11.01
N SER A 117 -15.05 -3.74 -11.53
CA SER A 117 -15.12 -4.22 -12.90
C SER A 117 -16.41 -4.97 -13.16
N HIS A 118 -16.79 -5.90 -12.28
CA HIS A 118 -18.08 -6.59 -12.39
C HIS A 118 -19.27 -5.63 -12.36
N ARG A 119 -19.25 -4.61 -11.49
CA ARG A 119 -20.33 -3.62 -11.46
C ARG A 119 -20.42 -2.81 -12.75
N ASP A 120 -19.28 -2.37 -13.27
CA ASP A 120 -19.24 -1.41 -14.37
C ASP A 120 -19.34 -2.09 -15.75
N TYR A 121 -18.87 -3.34 -15.88
CA TYR A 121 -18.72 -4.05 -17.15
C TYR A 121 -19.30 -5.48 -17.16
N GLY A 122 -19.78 -6.01 -16.03
CA GLY A 122 -20.25 -7.39 -15.91
C GLY A 122 -19.15 -8.45 -15.78
N GLU A 123 -17.92 -8.13 -16.19
CA GLU A 123 -16.78 -9.05 -16.26
C GLU A 123 -15.51 -8.47 -15.59
N PRO A 124 -14.53 -9.31 -15.21
CA PRO A 124 -13.21 -8.84 -14.80
C PRO A 124 -12.46 -8.19 -15.97
N ARG A 125 -11.88 -7.01 -15.74
CA ARG A 125 -10.99 -6.33 -16.70
C ARG A 125 -9.61 -6.11 -16.07
N PRO A 126 -8.52 -6.24 -16.85
CA PRO A 126 -7.17 -6.03 -16.33
C PRO A 126 -6.96 -4.64 -15.73
N VAL A 127 -6.15 -4.55 -14.68
CA VAL A 127 -5.71 -3.29 -14.07
C VAL A 127 -4.25 -3.01 -14.37
N ALA A 128 -3.94 -1.81 -14.87
CA ALA A 128 -2.57 -1.33 -14.97
C ALA A 128 -2.05 -0.86 -13.61
N ILE A 129 -0.85 -1.31 -13.22
CA ILE A 129 -0.24 -0.98 -11.93
C ILE A 129 1.13 -0.35 -12.17
N THR A 130 1.22 0.95 -11.94
CA THR A 130 2.51 1.66 -11.98
C THR A 130 3.04 1.84 -10.56
N ILE A 131 4.27 1.37 -10.32
CA ILE A 131 4.97 1.50 -9.04
C ILE A 131 6.05 2.59 -9.16
N ALA A 132 6.12 3.49 -8.19
CA ALA A 132 7.18 4.50 -8.16
C ALA A 132 8.55 3.85 -7.99
N GLN A 133 9.51 4.22 -8.85
CA GLN A 133 10.90 3.81 -8.72
C GLN A 133 11.48 4.32 -7.40
N ARG A 134 12.12 3.44 -6.63
CA ARG A 134 12.88 3.77 -5.42
C ARG A 134 14.10 2.86 -5.30
N GLY A 135 15.17 3.40 -4.73
CA GLY A 135 16.37 2.63 -4.45
C GLY A 135 16.06 1.39 -3.61
N GLY A 136 16.56 0.24 -4.03
CA GLY A 136 16.35 -1.03 -3.33
C GLY A 136 15.00 -1.70 -3.60
N PHE A 137 14.25 -1.31 -4.62
CA PHE A 137 13.10 -2.07 -5.12
C PHE A 137 13.30 -2.46 -6.59
N TYR A 138 13.17 -3.75 -6.90
CA TYR A 138 13.39 -4.28 -8.25
C TYR A 138 12.11 -4.93 -8.76
N LEU A 139 11.55 -4.40 -9.85
CA LEU A 139 10.26 -4.83 -10.38
C LEU A 139 10.25 -6.32 -10.73
N ASP A 140 11.29 -6.82 -11.41
CA ASP A 140 11.33 -8.24 -11.85
C ASP A 140 11.33 -9.20 -10.66
N ARG A 141 12.02 -8.84 -9.58
CA ARG A 141 12.01 -9.61 -8.34
C ARG A 141 10.64 -9.57 -7.66
N PHE A 142 9.93 -8.45 -7.76
CA PHE A 142 8.56 -8.34 -7.26
C PHE A 142 7.57 -9.14 -8.11
N LYS A 143 7.67 -9.10 -9.45
CA LYS A 143 6.87 -9.96 -10.34
C LYS A 143 7.11 -11.45 -10.06
N THR A 144 8.36 -11.84 -9.86
CA THR A 144 8.74 -13.22 -9.48
C THR A 144 8.11 -13.62 -8.14
N TYR A 145 8.11 -12.71 -7.17
CA TYR A 145 7.45 -12.90 -5.88
C TYR A 145 5.93 -13.11 -6.03
N LEU A 146 5.26 -12.29 -6.84
CA LEU A 146 3.83 -12.42 -7.11
C LEU A 146 3.50 -13.73 -7.84
N GLU A 147 4.33 -14.11 -8.81
CA GLU A 147 4.15 -15.35 -9.57
C GLU A 147 4.28 -16.59 -8.67
N LYS A 148 5.22 -16.56 -7.73
CA LYS A 148 5.34 -17.60 -6.70
C LYS A 148 4.09 -17.66 -5.82
N ASP A 149 3.56 -16.52 -5.41
CA ASP A 149 2.31 -16.47 -4.63
C ASP A 149 1.12 -17.03 -5.42
N ARG A 150 1.03 -16.74 -6.72
CA ARG A 150 0.02 -17.34 -7.62
C ARG A 150 0.06 -18.86 -7.62
N ARG A 151 1.26 -19.44 -7.70
CA ARG A 151 1.48 -20.90 -7.67
C ARG A 151 1.16 -21.49 -6.29
N ASN A 152 1.57 -20.82 -5.23
CA ASN A 152 1.25 -21.24 -3.87
C ASN A 152 -0.26 -21.25 -3.62
N LEU A 153 -1.01 -20.32 -4.22
CA LEU A 153 -2.47 -20.32 -4.15
C LEU A 153 -3.05 -21.55 -4.83
N ALA A 154 -2.59 -21.87 -6.04
CA ALA A 154 -3.02 -23.07 -6.76
C ALA A 154 -2.69 -24.36 -6.00
N ALA A 155 -1.57 -24.38 -5.26
CA ALA A 155 -1.13 -25.51 -4.45
C ALA A 155 -1.71 -25.53 -3.01
N GLY A 156 -2.47 -24.51 -2.60
CA GLY A 156 -2.99 -24.40 -1.22
C GLY A 156 -1.92 -24.06 -0.15
N THR A 157 -0.73 -23.62 -0.54
CA THR A 157 0.43 -23.37 0.33
C THR A 157 0.71 -21.88 0.58
N ASN A 158 -0.34 -21.05 0.56
CA ASN A 158 -0.21 -19.60 0.71
C ASN A 158 0.48 -19.19 2.01
N THR A 159 1.37 -18.19 1.89
CA THR A 159 2.14 -17.64 3.03
C THR A 159 1.41 -16.49 3.72
N LEU A 160 0.47 -15.85 3.02
CA LEU A 160 -0.38 -14.80 3.54
C LEU A 160 -1.86 -15.21 3.46
N PRO A 161 -2.71 -14.73 4.37
CA PRO A 161 -4.12 -15.11 4.45
C PRO A 161 -4.99 -14.52 3.34
N ARG A 162 -4.44 -13.64 2.48
CA ARG A 162 -5.13 -13.02 1.35
C ARG A 162 -4.26 -13.14 0.12
N ASN A 163 -4.91 -13.10 -1.03
CA ASN A 163 -4.28 -13.19 -2.33
C ASN A 163 -4.75 -12.03 -3.21
N LEU A 164 -3.99 -11.76 -4.25
CA LEU A 164 -4.41 -10.82 -5.28
C LEU A 164 -5.69 -11.35 -5.94
N ALA A 165 -6.54 -10.44 -6.38
CA ALA A 165 -7.66 -10.79 -7.24
C ALA A 165 -7.12 -11.07 -8.67
N TRP A 166 -6.55 -12.26 -8.86
CA TRP A 166 -5.87 -12.67 -10.09
C TRP A 166 -6.63 -12.42 -11.40
N PRO A 167 -7.99 -12.53 -11.47
CA PRO A 167 -8.72 -12.23 -12.71
C PRO A 167 -8.57 -10.79 -13.24
N VAL A 168 -8.12 -9.84 -12.42
CA VAL A 168 -7.82 -8.46 -12.88
C VAL A 168 -6.33 -8.17 -12.94
N VAL A 169 -5.47 -9.11 -12.53
CA VAL A 169 -4.02 -8.90 -12.44
C VAL A 169 -3.33 -9.55 -13.62
N ASP A 170 -2.74 -8.70 -14.44
CA ASP A 170 -1.79 -9.09 -15.48
C ASP A 170 -0.41 -8.58 -15.06
N LEU A 171 0.57 -9.48 -14.96
CA LEU A 171 1.93 -9.12 -14.55
C LEU A 171 2.62 -8.23 -15.58
N ASP A 172 2.23 -8.29 -16.86
CA ASP A 172 2.82 -7.46 -17.91
C ASP A 172 2.34 -6.01 -17.83
N LEU A 173 1.15 -5.79 -17.26
CA LEU A 173 0.62 -4.46 -16.97
C LEU A 173 1.16 -3.85 -15.65
N ILE A 174 2.05 -4.54 -14.95
CA ILE A 174 2.77 -4.00 -13.79
C ILE A 174 4.08 -3.37 -14.28
N THR A 175 4.20 -2.05 -14.13
CA THR A 175 5.34 -1.26 -14.59
C THR A 175 5.94 -0.43 -13.46
N THR A 176 7.12 0.15 -13.70
CA THR A 176 7.70 1.17 -12.83
C THR A 176 7.96 2.45 -13.59
N ALA A 177 7.90 3.58 -12.89
CA ALA A 177 8.27 4.87 -13.43
C ALA A 177 8.82 5.80 -12.34
N PRO A 178 9.65 6.80 -12.67
CA PRO A 178 9.97 7.88 -11.76
C PRO A 178 8.68 8.58 -11.30
N ALA A 179 8.55 8.84 -10.00
CA ALA A 179 7.35 9.48 -9.44
C ALA A 179 7.08 10.85 -10.07
N SER A 180 8.12 11.56 -10.48
CA SER A 180 8.04 12.85 -11.18
C SER A 180 7.36 12.78 -12.54
N ASN A 181 7.38 11.62 -13.20
CA ASN A 181 6.98 11.49 -14.61
C ASN A 181 5.53 11.03 -14.77
N VAL A 182 4.92 10.48 -13.71
CA VAL A 182 3.56 9.93 -13.76
C VAL A 182 2.66 10.68 -12.81
N ALA A 183 1.66 11.38 -13.35
CA ALA A 183 0.72 12.18 -12.57
C ALA A 183 -0.02 11.36 -11.49
N GLY A 184 -0.37 10.10 -11.81
CA GLY A 184 -0.96 9.17 -10.83
C GLY A 184 -0.06 8.90 -9.62
N LEU A 185 1.26 8.80 -9.82
CA LEU A 185 2.23 8.63 -8.73
C LEU A 185 2.36 9.89 -7.88
N GLN A 186 2.30 11.08 -8.50
CA GLN A 186 2.31 12.36 -7.77
C GLN A 186 1.05 12.51 -6.89
N LEU A 187 -0.13 12.13 -7.39
CA LEU A 187 -1.35 12.12 -6.57
C LEU A 187 -1.27 11.07 -5.45
N ALA A 188 -0.68 9.90 -5.72
CA ALA A 188 -0.43 8.90 -4.69
C ALA A 188 0.55 9.41 -3.61
N ASP A 189 1.53 10.24 -3.98
CA ASP A 189 2.45 10.90 -3.03
C ASP A 189 1.71 11.87 -2.11
N ILE A 190 0.74 12.65 -2.61
CA ILE A 190 -0.10 13.49 -1.75
C ILE A 190 -0.88 12.66 -0.71
N VAL A 191 -1.45 11.53 -1.12
CA VAL A 191 -2.15 10.62 -0.21
C VAL A 191 -1.17 10.05 0.81
N SER A 192 -0.06 9.45 0.37
CA SER A 192 0.95 8.84 1.26
C SER A 192 1.56 9.87 2.22
N GLY A 193 1.91 11.05 1.73
CA GLY A 193 2.46 12.16 2.51
C GLY A 193 1.49 12.68 3.57
N SER A 194 0.19 12.74 3.26
CA SER A 194 -0.82 13.10 4.25
C SER A 194 -0.87 12.11 5.42
N PHE A 195 -0.80 10.80 5.14
CA PHE A 195 -0.75 9.77 6.17
C PHE A 195 0.57 9.77 6.94
N SER A 196 1.70 10.01 6.27
CA SER A 196 3.00 10.17 6.94
C SER A 196 2.96 11.32 7.96
N ARG A 197 2.38 12.47 7.58
CA ARG A 197 2.23 13.62 8.49
C ARG A 197 1.26 13.36 9.64
N ALA A 198 0.33 12.42 9.48
CA ALA A 198 -0.63 12.06 10.50
C ALA A 198 -0.15 10.96 11.47
N VAL A 199 1.01 10.35 11.25
CA VAL A 199 1.48 9.19 12.05
C VAL A 199 2.96 9.26 12.48
N ASP A 200 3.82 9.96 11.72
CA ASP A 200 5.27 9.96 11.94
C ASP A 200 5.70 11.08 12.90
N GLU A 201 5.39 10.91 14.19
CA GLU A 201 5.75 11.87 15.25
C GLU A 201 7.25 12.10 15.35
N ARG A 202 8.04 11.04 15.15
CA ARG A 202 9.51 11.14 15.22
C ARG A 202 10.05 12.11 14.18
N ARG A 203 9.50 12.10 12.96
CA ARG A 203 9.90 13.01 11.89
C ARG A 203 9.34 14.42 12.06
N PHE A 204 8.17 14.55 12.66
CA PHE A 204 7.35 15.76 12.59
C PHE A 204 7.07 16.45 13.92
N HIS A 205 7.55 15.89 15.03
CA HIS A 205 7.32 16.27 16.43
C HIS A 205 5.86 16.21 16.92
N SER A 206 4.90 16.17 16.00
CA SER A 206 3.47 16.02 16.28
C SER A 206 2.76 15.36 15.10
N CYS A 207 1.67 14.64 15.38
CA CYS A 207 0.76 14.13 14.36
C CYS A 207 -0.23 15.22 13.93
N ASP A 208 -0.48 15.33 12.62
CA ASP A 208 -1.49 16.23 12.08
C ASP A 208 -2.45 15.50 11.14
N THR A 209 -3.66 15.25 11.64
CA THR A 209 -4.70 14.47 10.96
C THR A 209 -5.54 15.30 9.98
N ARG A 210 -5.39 16.64 9.95
CA ARG A 210 -6.25 17.53 9.14
C ARG A 210 -6.17 17.24 7.64
N PHE A 211 -4.99 16.84 7.16
CA PHE A 211 -4.79 16.48 5.74
C PHE A 211 -5.52 15.18 5.37
N VAL A 212 -5.42 14.19 6.24
CA VAL A 212 -6.03 12.86 6.03
C VAL A 212 -7.54 12.91 6.18
N ALA A 213 -8.07 13.75 7.09
CA ALA A 213 -9.51 13.95 7.25
C ALA A 213 -10.18 14.38 5.93
N ASN A 214 -9.52 15.23 5.13
CA ASN A 214 -10.02 15.64 3.82
C ASN A 214 -10.16 14.47 2.81
N LEU A 215 -9.40 13.40 3.01
CA LEU A 215 -9.40 12.22 2.13
C LEU A 215 -10.46 11.18 2.51
N GLY A 216 -11.13 11.31 3.67
CA GLY A 216 -11.98 10.28 4.25
C GLY A 216 -13.05 9.72 3.30
N TRP A 217 -13.66 10.57 2.46
CA TRP A 217 -14.65 10.12 1.45
C TRP A 217 -14.06 9.30 0.31
N ARG A 218 -12.76 9.41 0.06
CA ARG A 218 -12.04 8.72 -1.02
C ARG A 218 -11.28 7.50 -0.57
N ILE A 219 -11.08 7.32 0.73
CA ILE A 219 -10.57 6.06 1.25
C ILE A 219 -11.53 4.92 0.90
N ALA A 220 -10.98 3.83 0.39
CA ALA A 220 -11.74 2.66 0.00
C ALA A 220 -12.45 2.01 1.20
N ARG A 221 -13.63 1.44 0.92
CA ARG A 221 -14.51 0.84 1.92
C ARG A 221 -14.91 -0.56 1.47
N LYS A 222 -15.09 -1.48 2.42
CA LYS A 222 -15.50 -2.85 2.16
C LYS A 222 -16.89 -3.17 2.70
N GLY A 223 -17.65 -3.92 1.91
CA GLY A 223 -18.95 -4.47 2.28
C GLY A 223 -20.04 -3.43 2.54
N LYS A 224 -21.22 -3.92 2.96
CA LYS A 224 -22.39 -3.08 3.28
C LYS A 224 -22.14 -2.15 4.48
N GLY A 225 -21.38 -2.61 5.48
CA GLY A 225 -20.97 -1.81 6.64
C GLY A 225 -19.93 -0.73 6.34
N ARG A 226 -19.48 -0.59 5.07
CA ARG A 226 -18.60 0.50 4.62
C ARG A 226 -17.31 0.63 5.43
N ARG A 227 -16.78 -0.49 5.94
CA ARG A 227 -15.59 -0.54 6.81
C ARG A 227 -14.34 -0.04 6.09
N ILE A 228 -13.58 0.84 6.74
CA ILE A 228 -12.30 1.36 6.24
C ILE A 228 -11.11 0.62 6.86
N ALA A 229 -11.13 0.40 8.17
CA ALA A 229 -10.08 -0.28 8.92
C ALA A 229 -9.78 -1.69 8.39
N GLY A 230 -8.49 -1.98 8.19
CA GLY A 230 -7.99 -3.24 7.61
C GLY A 230 -8.25 -3.38 6.10
N TRP A 231 -8.82 -2.35 5.47
CA TRP A 231 -9.17 -2.35 4.05
C TRP A 231 -8.58 -1.15 3.29
N GLY A 232 -9.23 0.02 3.37
CA GLY A 232 -8.76 1.24 2.73
C GLY A 232 -7.62 1.90 3.51
N VAL A 233 -7.61 1.74 4.84
CA VAL A 233 -6.45 2.00 5.69
C VAL A 233 -6.08 0.69 6.37
N THR A 234 -4.85 0.25 6.15
CA THR A 234 -4.30 -0.97 6.75
C THR A 234 -3.07 -0.62 7.58
N GLY A 235 -3.08 -0.94 8.86
CA GLY A 235 -1.90 -0.87 9.71
C GLY A 235 -1.14 -2.20 9.77
N LEU A 236 0.18 -2.13 9.89
CA LEU A 236 1.09 -3.21 10.25
C LEU A 236 1.94 -2.83 11.48
N PRO A 237 2.24 -3.75 12.41
CA PRO A 237 1.82 -5.16 12.44
C PRO A 237 0.29 -5.33 12.45
N TRP A 238 -0.20 -6.50 12.05
CA TRP A 238 -1.64 -6.77 11.94
C TRP A 238 -2.40 -6.57 13.26
N ASN A 239 -1.65 -6.68 14.35
CA ASN A 239 -1.99 -6.40 15.71
C ASN A 239 -1.28 -5.09 16.11
N LEU A 240 -1.88 -3.93 15.84
CA LEU A 240 -1.16 -2.66 16.06
C LEU A 240 -0.91 -2.34 17.54
N TRP A 241 -1.53 -3.07 18.47
CA TRP A 241 -1.16 -2.98 19.88
C TRP A 241 0.29 -3.38 20.14
N GLU A 242 0.85 -4.27 19.31
CA GLU A 242 2.28 -4.61 19.35
C GLU A 242 3.14 -3.39 19.00
N ALA A 243 2.62 -2.43 18.24
CA ALA A 243 3.34 -1.25 17.79
C ALA A 243 3.52 -0.16 18.85
N ASN A 244 2.93 -0.31 20.04
CA ASN A 244 3.00 0.67 21.14
C ASN A 244 2.74 2.11 20.67
N LEU A 245 1.58 2.32 20.04
CA LEU A 245 1.22 3.61 19.43
C LEU A 245 1.05 4.70 20.49
N SER A 246 1.40 5.94 20.14
CA SER A 246 1.05 7.11 20.94
C SER A 246 -0.46 7.37 20.91
N ALA A 247 -0.95 8.20 21.85
CA ALA A 247 -2.35 8.63 21.84
C ALA A 247 -2.76 9.35 20.54
N ASP A 248 -1.86 10.10 19.91
CA ASP A 248 -2.16 10.79 18.65
C ASP A 248 -2.14 9.85 17.44
N GLN A 249 -1.27 8.85 17.44
CA GLN A 249 -1.28 7.77 16.44
C GLN A 249 -2.55 6.92 16.57
N GLU A 250 -2.99 6.60 17.78
CA GLU A 250 -4.27 5.91 18.01
C GLU A 250 -5.45 6.71 17.46
N LYS A 251 -5.50 8.03 17.68
CA LYS A 251 -6.56 8.90 17.13
C LYS A 251 -6.67 8.77 15.61
N LEU A 252 -5.54 8.67 14.89
CA LEU A 252 -5.54 8.43 13.44
C LEU A 252 -6.23 7.11 13.08
N PHE A 253 -5.90 6.00 13.75
CA PHE A 253 -6.51 4.71 13.45
C PHE A 253 -7.99 4.67 13.83
N ARG A 254 -8.37 5.23 14.99
CA ARG A 254 -9.78 5.36 15.41
C ARG A 254 -10.62 6.15 14.40
N MET A 255 -10.06 7.22 13.81
CA MET A 255 -10.72 7.98 12.73
C MET A 255 -11.13 7.12 11.53
N PHE A 256 -10.51 5.95 11.34
CA PHE A 256 -10.81 5.01 10.27
C PHE A 256 -11.54 3.74 10.72
N GLY A 257 -12.06 3.72 11.95
CA GLY A 257 -12.89 2.63 12.47
C GLY A 257 -12.09 1.43 12.96
N TYR A 258 -10.91 1.68 13.53
CA TYR A 258 -10.22 0.71 14.36
C TYR A 258 -10.71 0.85 15.81
N ASP A 259 -11.11 -0.26 16.44
CA ASP A 259 -11.75 -0.28 17.77
C ASP A 259 -10.78 -0.70 18.91
N ASP A 260 -11.25 -0.56 20.15
CA ASP A 260 -10.52 -0.66 21.41
C ASP A 260 -10.11 -2.06 21.89
N GLU A 261 -10.50 -3.15 21.21
CA GLU A 261 -9.99 -4.50 21.52
C GLU A 261 -8.52 -4.69 21.05
N LYS A 262 -7.76 -3.61 21.04
CA LYS A 262 -6.34 -3.48 20.75
C LYS A 262 -5.99 -3.72 19.28
N LEU A 263 -6.60 -2.97 18.34
CA LEU A 263 -6.15 -2.82 16.95
C LEU A 263 -5.71 -4.12 16.19
N VAL A 264 -6.56 -5.16 16.22
CA VAL A 264 -6.35 -6.47 15.56
C VAL A 264 -6.99 -6.52 14.16
N ARG A 265 -6.43 -7.34 13.24
CA ARG A 265 -7.08 -7.74 11.97
C ARG A 265 -8.23 -8.73 12.25
N PRO A 266 -9.43 -8.57 11.63
CA PRO A 266 -10.40 -9.65 11.60
C PRO A 266 -9.91 -10.75 10.64
N GLY A 267 -9.39 -11.85 11.17
CA GLY A 267 -9.07 -13.06 10.40
C GLY A 267 -7.85 -13.83 10.95
N PRO A 268 -7.82 -15.17 10.78
CA PRO A 268 -7.10 -16.07 11.65
C PRO A 268 -5.59 -15.78 11.65
N ILE A 269 -5.07 -15.61 12.85
CA ILE A 269 -3.68 -15.91 13.15
C ILE A 269 -3.58 -17.43 13.00
N LEU A 270 -2.64 -17.89 12.16
CA LEU A 270 -2.19 -19.29 12.14
C LEU A 270 -2.12 -19.84 13.57
N PRO A 271 -2.80 -20.92 14.04
CA PRO A 271 -2.31 -21.58 15.25
C PRO A 271 -0.81 -21.86 15.10
N GLU A 272 -0.07 -21.61 16.17
CA GLU A 272 1.29 -22.10 16.32
C GLU A 272 1.19 -23.62 16.44
N ASP A 273 1.57 -24.32 15.38
CA ASP A 273 1.97 -25.74 15.45
C ASP A 273 3.46 -25.81 15.83
#